data_AF-A0AAN7VXT5-F1
#
_entry.id   AF-A0AAN7VXT5-F1
#
_cell.length_a   1.000
_cell.length_b   1.000
_cell.length_c   1.000
_cell.angle_alpha   90.00
_cell.angle_beta   90.00
_cell.angle_gamma   90.00
#
_symmetry.space_group_name_H-M   'P 1'
#
loop_
_entity.id
_entity.type
_entity.pdbx_description
1 polymer ?
#
loop_
_entity_poly.entity_id
_entity_poly.type
_entity_poly.pdbx_seq_one_letter_code
_entity_poly.pdbx_strand_id
1 'polypeptide(L)'
;MLTFSRYQDNSTLVDKTQPRLSFSTVADEKIVFSNNSERYLMGKVTKAPMIYSTVANEGGSLAPFPADPSAGQNQTAANAVTIGTLCGAATSSILRNSIDLPTYRYQYAGNWTNQDPLPWMGAFHSSDLVMLFGTYADNAPAVEPLEGQTSEAMEDHLLAFVRDPWNGPATVGWPRFNTSAENGGTLLRFGADGKAVQEVDANDVQAVCTGAGDYEPFP
;
A
#
# COMPACT_ATOMS: atom_id res chain seq x y z
N MET A 1 -2.49 42.77 -15.62
CA MET A 1 -2.88 42.17 -14.33
C MET A 1 -3.65 40.91 -14.65
N LEU A 2 -3.01 39.75 -14.53
CA LEU A 2 -3.67 38.46 -14.68
C LEU A 2 -4.39 38.18 -13.35
N THR A 3 -5.71 38.16 -13.38
CA THR A 3 -6.54 37.64 -12.30
C THR A 3 -6.28 36.15 -12.19
N PHE A 4 -5.56 35.74 -11.15
CA PHE A 4 -5.53 34.35 -10.73
C PHE A 4 -6.94 33.94 -10.31
N SER A 5 -7.57 33.06 -11.09
CA SER A 5 -8.75 32.33 -10.63
C SER A 5 -8.37 31.59 -9.35
N ARG A 6 -8.96 32.01 -8.22
CA ARG A 6 -8.82 31.29 -6.96
C ARG A 6 -9.49 29.93 -7.13
N TYR A 7 -8.72 28.86 -7.00
CA TYR A 7 -9.29 27.54 -6.76
C TYR A 7 -10.00 27.58 -5.41
N GLN A 8 -11.33 27.47 -5.42
CA GLN A 8 -12.16 27.34 -4.21
C GLN A 8 -12.55 25.87 -4.08
N ASP A 9 -12.03 25.21 -3.05
CA ASP A 9 -12.70 24.02 -2.52
C ASP A 9 -14.05 24.50 -1.96
N ASN A 10 -15.14 23.92 -2.48
CA ASN A 10 -16.49 24.34 -2.16
C ASN A 10 -17.06 23.65 -0.90
N SER A 11 -16.22 23.11 -0.03
CA SER A 11 -16.67 22.17 1.01
C SER A 11 -16.26 22.54 2.44
N THR A 12 -15.34 23.48 2.65
CA THR A 12 -14.83 23.71 4.01
C THR A 12 -14.94 25.15 4.53
N LEU A 13 -14.98 26.17 3.69
CA LEU A 13 -14.81 27.57 4.17
C LEU A 13 -15.92 28.57 3.81
N VAL A 14 -16.94 28.22 3.02
CA VAL A 14 -17.95 29.21 2.53
C VAL A 14 -19.40 28.80 2.79
N ASP A 15 -19.80 27.56 2.49
CA ASP A 15 -21.16 27.06 2.77
C ASP A 15 -21.13 25.57 3.13
N LYS A 16 -21.40 25.24 4.40
CA LYS A 16 -21.42 23.86 4.90
C LYS A 16 -22.63 23.05 4.41
N THR A 17 -23.61 23.70 3.76
CA THR A 17 -24.81 23.05 3.22
C THR A 17 -24.64 22.61 1.78
N GLN A 18 -23.62 23.11 1.07
CA GLN A 18 -23.32 22.63 -0.27
C GLN A 18 -22.69 21.24 -0.25
N PRO A 19 -23.13 20.34 -1.14
CA PRO A 19 -22.55 19.00 -1.24
C PRO A 19 -21.08 19.11 -1.67
N ARG A 20 -20.24 18.23 -1.09
CA ARG A 20 -18.82 18.15 -1.46
C ARG A 20 -18.70 17.78 -2.93
N LEU A 21 -17.90 18.53 -3.68
CA LEU A 21 -17.49 18.14 -5.03
C LEU A 21 -16.54 16.94 -4.92
N SER A 22 -16.85 15.86 -5.63
CA SER A 22 -16.02 14.66 -5.68
C SER A 22 -15.89 14.21 -7.13
N PHE A 23 -14.66 13.89 -7.53
CA PHE A 23 -14.36 13.31 -8.84
C PHE A 23 -13.67 11.98 -8.59
N SER A 24 -14.25 10.90 -9.13
CA SER A 24 -13.69 9.56 -9.08
C SER A 24 -13.72 8.94 -10.47
N THR A 25 -13.05 7.81 -10.62
CA THR A 25 -13.27 6.95 -11.79
C THR A 25 -14.70 6.44 -11.77
N VAL A 26 -15.33 6.42 -12.95
CA VAL A 26 -16.68 5.88 -13.17
C VAL A 26 -16.57 4.88 -14.30
N ALA A 27 -17.20 3.71 -14.15
CA ALA A 27 -17.24 2.72 -15.21
C ALA A 27 -17.88 3.32 -16.46
N ASP A 28 -17.10 3.36 -17.55
CA ASP A 28 -17.51 3.83 -18.86
C ASP A 28 -17.51 2.70 -19.91
N GLU A 29 -17.14 1.49 -19.47
CA GLU A 29 -16.99 0.27 -20.27
C GLU A 29 -16.02 0.42 -21.46
N LYS A 30 -15.09 1.39 -21.37
CA LYS A 30 -14.05 1.64 -22.37
C LYS A 30 -12.67 1.61 -21.75
N ILE A 31 -12.48 2.40 -20.70
CA ILE A 31 -11.23 2.51 -19.94
C ILE A 31 -11.43 1.91 -18.55
N VAL A 32 -12.57 2.21 -17.92
CA VAL A 32 -12.96 1.69 -16.60
C VAL A 32 -14.13 0.74 -16.79
N PHE A 33 -13.96 -0.50 -16.38
CA PHE A 33 -14.98 -1.54 -16.51
C PHE A 33 -15.64 -1.80 -15.16
N SER A 34 -16.96 -1.99 -15.15
CA SER A 34 -17.69 -2.35 -13.93
C SER A 34 -17.33 -3.75 -13.42
N ASN A 35 -16.94 -4.67 -14.32
CA ASN A 35 -16.56 -6.04 -13.98
C ASN A 35 -15.08 -6.33 -14.30
N ASN A 36 -14.19 -6.01 -13.36
CA ASN A 36 -12.76 -6.26 -13.51
C ASN A 36 -12.43 -7.77 -13.57
N SER A 37 -13.14 -8.62 -12.83
CA SER A 37 -12.89 -10.07 -12.82
C SER A 37 -13.10 -10.71 -14.20
N GLU A 38 -14.13 -10.28 -14.94
CA GLU A 38 -14.32 -10.71 -16.33
C GLU A 38 -13.14 -10.32 -17.22
N ARG A 39 -12.54 -9.14 -17.01
CA ARG A 39 -11.36 -8.71 -17.77
C ARG A 39 -10.18 -9.64 -17.57
N TYR A 40 -9.95 -10.09 -16.33
CA TYR A 40 -8.92 -11.09 -16.03
C TYR A 40 -9.21 -12.43 -16.70
N LEU A 41 -10.44 -12.96 -16.59
CA LEU A 41 -10.85 -14.23 -17.19
C LEU A 41 -10.75 -14.23 -18.72
N MET A 42 -11.08 -13.12 -19.36
CA MET A 42 -10.92 -12.94 -20.82
C MET A 42 -9.48 -12.64 -21.23
N GLY A 43 -8.55 -12.53 -20.28
CA GLY A 43 -7.16 -12.14 -20.53
C GLY A 43 -6.99 -10.71 -21.04
N LYS A 44 -8.00 -9.83 -20.90
CA LYS A 44 -7.98 -8.42 -21.32
C LYS A 44 -7.35 -7.50 -20.27
N VAL A 45 -6.22 -7.94 -19.75
CA VAL A 45 -5.38 -7.24 -18.76
C VAL A 45 -3.92 -7.29 -19.23
N THR A 46 -3.09 -6.38 -18.73
CA THR A 46 -1.66 -6.40 -19.06
C THR A 46 -0.99 -7.69 -18.62
N LYS A 47 -0.15 -8.23 -19.50
CA LYS A 47 0.60 -9.47 -19.28
C LYS A 47 1.97 -9.24 -18.65
N ALA A 48 2.37 -7.98 -18.47
CA ALA A 48 3.60 -7.64 -17.76
C ALA A 48 3.52 -8.08 -16.29
N PRO A 49 4.64 -8.50 -15.66
CA PRO A 49 4.71 -8.67 -14.22
C PRO A 49 4.34 -7.38 -13.48
N MET A 50 3.82 -7.50 -12.26
CA MET A 50 3.38 -6.35 -11.46
C MET A 50 3.77 -6.50 -10.00
N ILE A 51 4.02 -5.37 -9.36
CA ILE A 51 4.07 -5.25 -7.91
C ILE A 51 2.71 -4.77 -7.42
N TYR A 52 2.16 -5.43 -6.41
CA TYR A 52 1.02 -4.93 -5.63
C TYR A 52 1.42 -4.87 -4.17
N SER A 53 1.40 -3.66 -3.60
CA SER A 53 1.79 -3.43 -2.22
C SER A 53 0.74 -2.67 -1.43
N THR A 54 0.92 -2.67 -0.12
CA THR A 54 0.25 -1.79 0.83
C THR A 54 1.20 -1.46 1.98
N VAL A 55 0.94 -0.40 2.70
CA VAL A 55 1.52 -0.18 4.03
C VAL A 55 0.63 -0.85 5.11
N ALA A 56 1.18 -1.10 6.30
CA ALA A 56 0.45 -1.79 7.38
C ALA A 56 -0.65 -0.93 8.05
N ASN A 57 -0.64 0.39 7.86
CA ASN A 57 -1.67 1.26 8.40
C ASN A 57 -2.06 2.35 7.39
N GLU A 58 -2.51 1.98 6.19
CA GLU A 58 -2.94 2.94 5.14
C GLU A 58 -3.89 4.03 5.69
N GLY A 59 -4.84 3.60 6.52
CA GLY A 59 -5.78 4.47 7.21
C GLY A 59 -5.15 5.47 8.17
N GLY A 60 -3.91 5.25 8.60
CA GLY A 60 -3.09 6.12 9.45
C GLY A 60 -3.11 7.58 9.04
N SER A 61 -3.08 7.86 7.73
CA SER A 61 -3.18 9.22 7.17
C SER A 61 -4.44 9.46 6.34
N LEU A 62 -5.21 8.41 6.00
CA LEU A 62 -6.39 8.54 5.14
C LEU A 62 -7.73 8.57 5.87
N ALA A 63 -7.81 8.03 7.09
CA ALA A 63 -9.02 8.15 7.90
C ALA A 63 -9.12 9.55 8.55
N PRO A 64 -10.34 10.00 8.92
CA PRO A 64 -10.52 11.31 9.51
C PRO A 64 -9.63 11.54 10.72
N PHE A 65 -8.88 12.65 10.71
CA PHE A 65 -8.02 13.03 11.81
C PHE A 65 -8.85 13.39 13.06
N PRO A 66 -8.35 13.07 14.27
CA PRO A 66 -8.94 13.58 15.49
C PRO A 66 -8.87 15.12 15.53
N ALA A 67 -9.80 15.75 16.23
CA ALA A 67 -9.79 17.21 16.42
C ALA A 67 -8.54 17.68 17.17
N ASP A 68 -8.06 16.86 18.10
CA ASP A 68 -6.76 17.01 18.75
C ASP A 68 -5.79 15.97 18.14
N PRO A 69 -4.77 16.39 17.37
CA PRO A 69 -3.78 15.49 16.78
C PRO A 69 -3.02 14.64 17.80
N SER A 70 -2.97 15.05 19.07
CA SER A 70 -2.30 14.28 20.13
C SER A 70 -3.14 13.13 20.70
N ALA A 71 -4.45 13.12 20.45
CA ALA A 71 -5.40 12.18 21.06
C ALA A 71 -5.37 10.76 20.45
N GLY A 72 -4.58 10.54 19.40
CA GLY A 72 -4.59 9.28 18.65
C GLY A 72 -5.72 9.20 17.61
N GLN A 73 -5.53 8.36 16.60
CA GLN A 73 -6.55 8.12 15.59
C GLN A 73 -7.64 7.16 16.07
N ASN A 74 -8.84 7.27 15.51
CA ASN A 74 -9.81 6.20 15.57
C ASN A 74 -9.30 5.01 14.73
N GLN A 75 -8.62 4.06 15.38
CA GLN A 75 -8.01 2.91 14.71
C GLN A 75 -9.04 2.01 14.01
N THR A 76 -10.28 1.94 14.50
CA THR A 76 -11.35 1.19 13.80
C THR A 76 -11.65 1.82 12.44
N ALA A 77 -11.72 3.15 12.37
CA ALA A 77 -11.91 3.85 11.10
C ALA A 77 -10.68 3.73 10.19
N ALA A 78 -9.47 3.79 10.75
CA ALA A 78 -8.23 3.57 10.02
C ALA A 78 -8.17 2.17 9.41
N ASN A 79 -8.42 1.13 10.21
CA ASN A 79 -8.45 -0.26 9.75
C ASN A 79 -9.48 -0.47 8.65
N ALA A 80 -10.66 0.16 8.72
CA ALA A 80 -11.66 0.06 7.65
C ALA A 80 -11.13 0.61 6.30
N VAL A 81 -10.38 1.71 6.32
CA VAL A 81 -9.70 2.24 5.12
C VAL A 81 -8.60 1.29 4.66
N THR A 82 -7.76 0.83 5.59
CA THR A 82 -6.64 -0.07 5.28
C THR A 82 -7.08 -1.37 4.65
N ILE A 83 -8.11 -2.01 5.23
CA ILE A 83 -8.70 -3.25 4.70
C ILE A 83 -9.24 -3.01 3.29
N GLY A 84 -9.89 -1.88 3.02
CA GLY A 84 -10.37 -1.53 1.68
C GLY A 84 -9.25 -1.53 0.62
N THR A 85 -8.14 -0.84 0.91
CA THR A 85 -6.97 -0.77 0.03
C THR A 85 -6.30 -2.14 -0.13
N LEU A 86 -6.04 -2.81 0.99
CA LEU A 86 -5.42 -4.13 1.05
C LEU A 86 -6.19 -5.18 0.25
N CYS A 87 -7.50 -5.25 0.41
CA CYS A 87 -8.30 -6.28 -0.24
C CYS A 87 -8.45 -6.05 -1.74
N GLY A 88 -8.38 -4.80 -2.21
CA GLY A 88 -8.25 -4.48 -3.63
C GLY A 88 -6.94 -5.01 -4.22
N ALA A 89 -5.82 -4.79 -3.52
CA ALA A 89 -4.51 -5.31 -3.91
C ALA A 89 -4.45 -6.84 -3.87
N ALA A 90 -5.02 -7.47 -2.83
CA ALA A 90 -5.12 -8.93 -2.70
C ALA A 90 -5.94 -9.55 -3.82
N THR A 91 -7.13 -9.00 -4.11
CA THR A 91 -8.02 -9.49 -5.17
C THR A 91 -7.35 -9.41 -6.54
N SER A 92 -6.70 -8.28 -6.86
CA SER A 92 -5.94 -8.14 -8.11
C SER A 92 -4.83 -9.18 -8.24
N SER A 93 -4.15 -9.49 -7.13
CA SER A 93 -3.05 -10.46 -7.09
C SER A 93 -3.54 -11.89 -7.26
N ILE A 94 -4.67 -12.25 -6.63
CA ILE A 94 -5.33 -13.55 -6.81
C ILE A 94 -5.78 -13.74 -8.26
N LEU A 95 -6.44 -12.73 -8.84
CA LEU A 95 -6.92 -12.78 -10.23
C LEU A 95 -5.77 -12.85 -11.25
N ARG A 96 -4.61 -12.29 -10.94
CA ARG A 96 -3.41 -12.43 -11.76
C ARG A 96 -2.80 -13.82 -11.65
N ASN A 97 -2.69 -14.35 -10.43
CA ASN A 97 -2.16 -15.69 -10.22
C ASN A 97 -3.02 -16.77 -10.89
N SER A 98 -4.36 -16.62 -10.89
CA SER A 98 -5.27 -17.59 -11.53
C SER A 98 -5.13 -17.70 -13.05
N ILE A 99 -4.46 -16.74 -13.69
CA ILE A 99 -4.13 -16.74 -15.12
C ILE A 99 -2.61 -16.73 -15.37
N ASP A 100 -1.83 -17.19 -14.39
CA ASP A 100 -0.36 -17.36 -14.45
C ASP A 100 0.41 -16.07 -14.78
N LEU A 101 -0.09 -14.91 -14.33
CA LEU A 101 0.62 -13.65 -14.46
C LEU A 101 1.51 -13.36 -13.24
N PRO A 102 2.83 -13.17 -13.43
CA PRO A 102 3.72 -12.89 -12.32
C PRO A 102 3.29 -11.65 -11.54
N THR A 103 3.23 -11.82 -10.23
CA THR A 103 2.86 -10.77 -9.29
C THR A 103 3.78 -10.88 -8.09
N TYR A 104 4.29 -9.75 -7.63
CA TYR A 104 5.19 -9.65 -6.49
C TYR A 104 4.50 -8.82 -5.41
N ARG A 105 4.43 -9.36 -4.19
CA ARG A 105 3.68 -8.77 -3.08
C ARG A 105 4.63 -8.30 -2.00
N TYR A 106 4.37 -7.12 -1.45
CA TYR A 106 4.97 -6.74 -0.19
C TYR A 106 4.00 -5.93 0.69
N GLN A 107 4.25 -5.93 1.99
CA GLN A 107 3.68 -5.02 2.97
C GLN A 107 4.82 -4.18 3.56
N TYR A 108 4.70 -2.86 3.58
CA TYR A 108 5.61 -2.01 4.34
C TYR A 108 5.06 -1.79 5.75
N ALA A 109 5.87 -2.05 6.77
CA ALA A 109 5.48 -1.98 8.18
C ALA A 109 6.45 -1.14 9.04
N GLY A 110 7.38 -0.41 8.41
CA GLY A 110 8.31 0.46 9.10
C GLY A 110 7.61 1.56 9.89
N ASN A 111 8.05 1.77 11.14
CA ASN A 111 7.57 2.81 12.05
C ASN A 111 8.76 3.58 12.60
N TRP A 112 9.03 4.75 12.03
CA TRP A 112 10.20 5.55 12.36
C TRP A 112 9.75 6.89 12.94
N THR A 113 10.10 7.15 14.20
CA THR A 113 9.65 8.34 14.93
C THR A 113 10.04 9.67 14.30
N ASN A 114 11.05 9.69 13.43
CA ASN A 114 11.51 10.84 12.66
C ASN A 114 10.73 11.06 11.34
N GLN A 115 10.07 10.02 10.82
CA GLN A 115 9.29 10.09 9.58
C GLN A 115 7.80 10.28 9.84
N ASP A 116 7.30 9.71 10.93
CA ASP A 116 5.89 9.75 11.29
C ASP A 116 5.49 11.17 11.76
N PRO A 117 4.57 11.87 11.06
CA PRO A 117 4.14 13.20 11.49
C PRO A 117 3.46 13.20 12.87
N LEU A 118 2.83 12.07 13.24
CA LEU A 118 2.19 11.85 14.52
C LEU A 118 2.51 10.42 14.99
N PRO A 119 2.76 10.20 16.30
CA PRO A 119 3.33 8.96 16.83
C PRO A 119 2.42 7.72 16.73
N TRP A 120 1.17 7.91 16.30
CA TRP A 120 0.16 6.87 16.15
C TRP A 120 -0.06 6.46 14.69
N MET A 121 0.64 7.07 13.73
CA MET A 121 0.46 6.82 12.31
C MET A 121 1.09 5.50 11.88
N GLY A 122 2.29 5.16 12.38
CA GLY A 122 3.02 3.97 11.97
C GLY A 122 3.28 3.97 10.47
N ALA A 123 3.23 2.80 9.83
CA ALA A 123 3.32 2.68 8.39
C ALA A 123 2.06 3.23 7.69
N PHE A 124 1.96 4.55 7.55
CA PHE A 124 0.80 5.25 7.00
C PHE A 124 0.83 5.39 5.48
N HIS A 125 -0.31 5.70 4.85
CA HIS A 125 -0.37 5.77 3.38
C HIS A 125 0.73 6.67 2.79
N SER A 126 1.50 6.12 1.85
CA SER A 126 2.67 6.72 1.19
C SER A 126 3.96 6.82 2.02
N SER A 127 4.01 6.30 3.27
CA SER A 127 5.24 6.31 4.08
C SER A 127 6.36 5.43 3.49
N ASP A 128 5.99 4.42 2.71
CA ASP A 128 6.93 3.53 2.01
C ASP A 128 7.65 4.20 0.83
N LEU A 129 7.09 5.27 0.27
CA LEU A 129 7.66 5.94 -0.90
C LEU A 129 9.03 6.57 -0.61
N VAL A 130 9.19 7.21 0.55
CA VAL A 130 10.49 7.83 0.89
C VAL A 130 11.58 6.78 1.10
N MET A 131 11.20 5.57 1.49
CA MET A 131 12.09 4.41 1.60
C MET A 131 12.42 3.86 0.21
N LEU A 132 11.42 3.67 -0.66
CA LEU A 132 11.63 3.19 -2.03
C LEU A 132 12.52 4.10 -2.89
N PHE A 133 12.53 5.40 -2.60
CA PHE A 133 13.31 6.38 -3.35
C PHE A 133 14.63 6.79 -2.66
N GLY A 134 14.96 6.20 -1.50
CA GLY A 134 16.19 6.53 -0.78
C GLY A 134 16.22 7.97 -0.21
N THR A 135 15.05 8.62 -0.10
CA THR A 135 14.91 10.02 0.38
C THR A 135 14.45 10.09 1.84
N TYR A 136 14.47 8.97 2.55
CA TYR A 136 13.98 8.84 3.92
C TYR A 136 14.70 9.77 4.91
N ALA A 137 15.96 10.11 4.64
CA ALA A 137 16.78 10.96 5.48
C ALA A 137 16.79 12.46 5.09
N ASP A 138 16.06 12.87 4.04
CA ASP A 138 16.15 14.23 3.49
C ASP A 138 15.57 15.30 4.43
N ASN A 139 14.49 14.96 5.14
CA ASN A 139 13.79 15.88 6.05
C ASN A 139 14.21 15.72 7.51
N ALA A 140 14.64 14.53 7.90
CA ALA A 140 15.12 14.21 9.24
C ALA A 140 16.17 13.10 9.16
N PRO A 141 17.29 13.20 9.90
CA PRO A 141 18.27 12.11 9.95
C PRO A 141 17.63 10.81 10.42
N ALA A 142 18.16 9.69 9.92
CA ALA A 142 17.76 8.35 10.38
C ALA A 142 17.94 8.22 11.89
N VAL A 143 16.97 7.61 12.56
CA VAL A 143 17.02 7.41 14.03
C VAL A 143 17.68 6.11 14.43
N GLU A 144 17.73 5.13 13.53
CA GLU A 144 18.40 3.85 13.78
C GLU A 144 18.93 3.20 12.49
N PRO A 145 19.93 2.29 12.58
CA PRO A 145 20.49 1.63 11.40
C PRO A 145 19.46 0.82 10.60
N LEU A 146 18.44 0.27 11.27
CA LEU A 146 17.41 -0.55 10.63
C LEU A 146 16.59 0.24 9.60
N GLU A 147 16.36 1.54 9.84
CA GLU A 147 15.66 2.43 8.92
C GLU A 147 16.40 2.50 7.56
N GLY A 148 17.70 2.78 7.58
CA GLY A 148 18.52 2.78 6.37
C GLY A 148 18.61 1.43 5.69
N GLN A 149 18.79 0.35 6.47
CA GLN A 149 18.79 -1.02 5.93
C GLN A 149 17.46 -1.37 5.27
N THR A 150 16.34 -0.88 5.80
CA THR A 150 15.01 -1.07 5.21
C THR A 150 14.89 -0.32 3.88
N SER A 151 15.37 0.93 3.80
CA SER A 151 15.43 1.70 2.54
C SER A 151 16.26 0.97 1.49
N GLU A 152 17.49 0.62 1.83
CA GLU A 152 18.41 -0.11 0.93
C GLU A 152 17.78 -1.42 0.43
N ALA A 153 17.15 -2.19 1.32
CA ALA A 153 16.45 -3.40 0.94
C ALA A 153 15.31 -3.11 -0.04
N MET A 154 14.46 -2.12 0.22
CA MET A 154 13.36 -1.76 -0.69
C MET A 154 13.86 -1.30 -2.07
N GLU A 155 14.94 -0.51 -2.10
CA GLU A 155 15.60 -0.04 -3.32
C GLU A 155 16.19 -1.21 -4.13
N ASP A 156 16.88 -2.15 -3.47
CA ASP A 156 17.43 -3.36 -4.11
C ASP A 156 16.33 -4.22 -4.74
N HIS A 157 15.20 -4.38 -4.04
CA HIS A 157 14.06 -5.16 -4.53
C HIS A 157 13.37 -4.47 -5.72
N LEU A 158 13.18 -3.14 -5.65
CA LEU A 158 12.64 -2.37 -6.76
C LEU A 158 13.59 -2.41 -7.96
N LEU A 159 14.89 -2.25 -7.76
CA LEU A 159 15.90 -2.30 -8.81
C LEU A 159 15.92 -3.66 -9.51
N ALA A 160 15.86 -4.75 -8.73
CA ALA A 160 15.78 -6.11 -9.27
C ALA A 160 14.56 -6.28 -10.18
N PHE A 161 13.38 -5.82 -9.73
CA PHE A 161 12.16 -5.84 -10.54
C PHE A 161 12.26 -4.97 -11.80
N VAL A 162 12.78 -3.74 -11.69
CA VAL A 162 12.87 -2.82 -12.84
C VAL A 162 13.87 -3.31 -13.89
N ARG A 163 14.99 -3.92 -13.47
CA ARG A 163 16.00 -4.47 -14.39
C ARG A 163 15.50 -5.68 -15.17
N ASP A 164 14.85 -6.62 -14.48
CA ASP A 164 14.21 -7.78 -15.10
C ASP A 164 12.97 -8.16 -14.28
N PRO A 165 11.77 -7.71 -14.70
CA PRO A 165 10.55 -7.96 -13.92
C PRO A 165 10.12 -9.43 -13.92
N TRP A 166 10.73 -10.30 -14.75
CA TRP A 166 10.40 -11.73 -14.81
C TRP A 166 11.28 -12.59 -13.90
N ASN A 167 12.58 -12.29 -13.84
CA ASN A 167 13.55 -13.12 -13.11
C ASN A 167 14.33 -12.36 -12.03
N GLY A 168 14.41 -11.03 -12.11
CA GLY A 168 15.15 -10.19 -11.18
C GLY A 168 14.68 -10.32 -9.72
N PRO A 169 13.37 -10.27 -9.41
CA PRO A 169 12.91 -10.42 -8.02
C PRO A 169 13.39 -11.71 -7.33
N ALA A 170 13.50 -12.82 -8.07
CA ALA A 170 13.99 -14.07 -7.49
C ALA A 170 15.47 -14.01 -7.08
N THR A 171 16.28 -13.13 -7.68
CA THR A 171 17.71 -12.99 -7.33
C THR A 171 17.93 -12.30 -5.99
N VAL A 172 16.90 -11.61 -5.47
CA VAL A 172 16.91 -10.93 -4.16
C VAL A 172 15.98 -11.61 -3.16
N GLY A 173 15.51 -12.84 -3.46
CA GLY A 173 14.64 -13.59 -2.55
C GLY A 173 13.19 -13.09 -2.52
N TRP A 174 12.70 -12.42 -3.56
CA TRP A 174 11.30 -12.00 -3.65
C TRP A 174 10.47 -13.00 -4.47
N PRO A 175 9.71 -13.90 -3.82
CA PRO A 175 8.97 -14.94 -4.54
C PRO A 175 7.80 -14.36 -5.34
N ARG A 176 7.46 -15.03 -6.45
CA ARG A 176 6.18 -14.79 -7.13
C ARG A 176 5.05 -15.20 -6.21
N PHE A 177 4.05 -14.35 -6.10
CA PHE A 177 2.85 -14.64 -5.33
C PHE A 177 2.12 -15.85 -5.93
N ASN A 178 1.87 -16.85 -5.08
CA ASN A 178 1.24 -18.10 -5.44
C ASN A 178 0.15 -18.45 -4.43
N THR A 179 -1.12 -18.36 -4.84
CA THR A 179 -2.26 -18.62 -3.95
C THR A 179 -2.45 -20.11 -3.64
N SER A 180 -1.76 -21.00 -4.35
CA SER A 180 -1.81 -22.45 -4.13
C SER A 180 -0.76 -22.95 -3.15
N ALA A 181 0.16 -22.09 -2.71
CA ALA A 181 1.11 -22.41 -1.66
C ALA A 181 0.43 -22.37 -0.28
N GLU A 182 1.09 -22.95 0.72
CA GLU A 182 0.60 -22.97 2.10
C GLU A 182 0.33 -21.54 2.60
N ASN A 183 -0.59 -21.41 3.56
CA ASN A 183 -0.96 -20.15 4.21
C ASN A 183 -1.30 -18.99 3.25
N GLY A 184 -1.87 -19.32 2.08
CA GLY A 184 -2.32 -18.35 1.08
C GLY A 184 -1.22 -17.79 0.19
N GLY A 185 0.02 -18.29 0.33
CA GLY A 185 1.20 -17.83 -0.39
C GLY A 185 2.14 -16.99 0.47
N THR A 186 3.24 -16.56 -0.13
CA THR A 186 4.29 -15.77 0.54
C THR A 186 4.31 -14.34 0.00
N LEU A 187 4.54 -13.37 0.88
CA LEU A 187 4.86 -11.99 0.54
C LEU A 187 6.03 -11.48 1.40
N LEU A 188 6.62 -10.35 1.00
CA LEU A 188 7.65 -9.71 1.81
C LEU A 188 7.06 -8.67 2.76
N ARG A 189 7.54 -8.61 4.01
CA ARG A 189 7.29 -7.50 4.93
C ARG A 189 8.58 -6.72 5.14
N PHE A 190 8.54 -5.40 4.95
CA PHE A 190 9.67 -4.50 5.15
C PHE A 190 9.55 -3.74 6.47
N GLY A 191 10.65 -3.60 7.20
CA GLY A 191 10.76 -2.74 8.39
C GLY A 191 10.01 -3.22 9.63
N ALA A 192 9.86 -4.54 9.82
CA ALA A 192 9.17 -5.13 10.99
C ALA A 192 10.06 -6.13 11.74
N ASP A 193 9.75 -6.38 13.01
CA ASP A 193 10.45 -7.36 13.87
C ASP A 193 11.97 -7.21 13.95
N GLY A 194 12.47 -5.98 13.87
CA GLY A 194 13.91 -5.71 13.85
C GLY A 194 14.62 -6.14 12.56
N LYS A 195 13.87 -6.38 11.47
CA LYS A 195 14.39 -6.82 10.18
C LYS A 195 14.02 -5.84 9.07
N ALA A 196 15.00 -5.56 8.20
CA ALA A 196 14.79 -4.73 7.03
C ALA A 196 13.78 -5.35 6.07
N VAL A 197 13.85 -6.67 5.89
CA VAL A 197 12.95 -7.46 5.06
C VAL A 197 12.79 -8.87 5.65
N GLN A 198 11.59 -9.42 5.57
CA GLN A 198 11.31 -10.82 5.91
C GLN A 198 10.19 -11.39 5.04
N GLU A 199 10.22 -12.69 4.80
CA GLU A 199 9.07 -13.41 4.25
C GLU A 199 8.01 -13.58 5.34
N VAL A 200 6.75 -13.37 4.98
CA VAL A 200 5.59 -13.64 5.83
C VAL A 200 4.51 -14.36 5.03
N ASP A 201 3.64 -15.05 5.75
CA ASP A 201 2.49 -15.71 5.14
C ASP A 201 1.49 -14.67 4.65
N ALA A 202 0.91 -14.90 3.47
CA ALA A 202 -0.04 -13.97 2.91
C ALA A 202 -1.30 -13.87 3.77
N ASN A 203 -1.72 -14.97 4.40
CA ASN A 203 -2.84 -14.97 5.33
C ASN A 203 -2.59 -14.10 6.58
N ASP A 204 -1.34 -13.96 7.05
CA ASP A 204 -1.02 -13.06 8.17
C ASP A 204 -1.34 -11.59 7.83
N VAL A 205 -1.34 -11.24 6.55
CA VAL A 205 -1.64 -9.89 6.09
C VAL A 205 -3.09 -9.77 5.63
N GLN A 206 -3.57 -10.70 4.80
CA GLN A 206 -4.79 -10.52 4.01
C GLN A 206 -5.94 -11.48 4.35
N ALA A 207 -5.84 -12.31 5.40
CA ALA A 207 -6.95 -13.20 5.82
C ALA A 207 -8.22 -12.41 6.21
N VAL A 208 -8.06 -11.17 6.68
CA VAL A 208 -9.20 -10.28 6.96
C VAL A 208 -10.08 -10.03 5.72
N CYS A 209 -9.51 -10.10 4.51
CA CYS A 209 -10.24 -9.87 3.26
C CYS A 209 -11.27 -10.96 2.94
N THR A 210 -11.15 -12.14 3.56
CA THR A 210 -12.09 -13.25 3.40
C THR A 210 -12.86 -13.54 4.70
N GLY A 211 -12.70 -12.71 5.73
CA GLY A 211 -13.29 -12.94 7.05
C GLY A 211 -12.65 -14.10 7.82
N ALA A 212 -11.44 -14.52 7.44
CA ALA A 212 -10.74 -15.66 8.01
C ALA A 212 -9.74 -15.26 9.12
N GLY A 213 -9.62 -13.98 9.46
CA GLY A 213 -8.73 -13.48 10.50
C GLY A 213 -8.97 -12.01 10.82
N ASP A 214 -8.35 -11.54 11.90
CA ASP A 214 -8.33 -10.13 12.27
C ASP A 214 -7.21 -9.37 11.53
N TYR A 215 -7.29 -8.04 11.51
CA TYR A 215 -6.25 -7.20 10.91
C TYR A 215 -5.30 -6.66 11.97
N GLU A 216 -3.99 -6.85 11.77
CA GLU A 216 -2.93 -6.28 12.61
C GLU A 216 -2.29 -5.06 11.92
N PRO A 217 -2.58 -3.82 12.37
CA PRO A 217 -2.05 -2.59 11.76
C PRO A 217 -0.60 -2.26 12.17
N PHE A 218 -0.07 -2.89 13.24
CA PHE A 218 1.29 -2.65 13.73
C PHE A 218 2.05 -3.97 13.91
N PRO A 219 2.29 -4.71 12.81
CA PRO A 219 2.87 -6.05 12.84
C PRO A 219 4.40 -6.08 12.90
#